data_AF-A0A957RCC5-F1
#
_entry.id   AF-A0A957RCC5-F1
#
_cell.length_a   1.000
_cell.length_b   1.000
_cell.length_c   1.000
_cell.angle_alpha   90.00
_cell.angle_beta   90.00
_cell.angle_gamma   90.00
#
_symmetry.space_group_name_H-M   'P 1'
#
loop_
_entity.id
_entity.type
_entity.pdbx_description
1 polymer ?
#
loop_
_entity_poly.entity_id
_entity_poly.type
_entity_poly.pdbx_seq_one_letter_code
_entity_poly.pdbx_strand_id
1 'polypeptide(L)'
;LTAIVQVGATDTTVDAKLQQATDSSGTGAKDITGAAITQIAGTGDNRFVSIDLATENLDLANGFDYVRLSITAGDGTTGAYAAAVIIQNARHMPPTQPAAYAEKVVVAGGGY
;
A
#
# COMPACT_ATOMS: atom_id res chain seq x y z
N LEU A 1 -5.13 -6.53 7.04
CA LEU A 1 -4.61 -6.96 5.74
C LEU A 1 -3.28 -6.26 5.49
N THR A 2 -2.42 -6.85 4.67
CA THR A 2 -1.14 -6.26 4.30
C THR A 2 -1.09 -6.11 2.78
N ALA A 3 -0.81 -4.91 2.30
CA ALA A 3 -0.46 -4.65 0.91
C ALA A 3 1.05 -4.50 0.79
N ILE A 4 1.65 -5.19 -0.18
CA ILE A 4 3.08 -5.08 -0.50
C ILE A 4 3.20 -4.50 -1.89
N VAL A 5 4.07 -3.51 -2.06
CA VAL A 5 4.40 -2.91 -3.36
C VAL A 5 5.91 -3.05 -3.55
N GLN A 6 6.31 -3.65 -4.67
CA GLN A 6 7.69 -3.76 -5.09
C GLN A 6 7.90 -2.93 -6.35
N VAL A 7 8.94 -2.11 -6.33
CA VAL A 7 9.41 -1.30 -7.45
C VAL A 7 10.74 -1.88 -7.94
N GLY A 8 10.79 -2.19 -9.23
CA GLY A 8 12.00 -2.60 -9.94
C GLY A 8 12.85 -1.39 -10.30
N ALA A 9 13.39 -1.38 -11.52
CA ALA A 9 14.03 -0.17 -12.05
C ALA A 9 12.97 0.94 -12.26
N THR A 10 13.30 2.17 -11.93
CA THR A 10 12.43 3.32 -12.16
C THR A 10 13.24 4.58 -12.42
N ASP A 11 12.69 5.50 -13.21
CA ASP A 11 13.20 6.86 -13.39
C ASP A 11 12.17 7.92 -12.96
N THR A 12 11.12 7.49 -12.25
CA THR A 12 9.99 8.34 -11.85
C THR A 12 9.58 8.09 -10.41
N THR A 13 8.77 8.99 -9.87
CA THR A 13 8.22 8.81 -8.54
C THR A 13 7.15 7.72 -8.54
N VAL A 14 7.09 6.93 -7.46
CA VAL A 14 6.01 5.96 -7.23
C VAL A 14 5.37 6.24 -5.87
N ASP A 15 4.07 6.50 -5.91
CA ASP A 15 3.20 6.67 -4.75
C ASP A 15 2.23 5.48 -4.66
N ALA A 16 1.96 5.02 -3.45
CA ALA A 16 0.98 3.97 -3.22
C ALA A 16 0.14 4.24 -1.97
N LYS A 17 -1.15 3.98 -2.07
CA LYS A 17 -2.10 4.15 -0.97
C LYS A 17 -3.23 3.14 -1.01
N LEU A 18 -3.75 2.81 0.17
CA LEU A 18 -4.96 2.02 0.29
C LEU A 18 -6.19 2.94 0.30
N GLN A 19 -7.20 2.51 -0.45
CA GLN A 19 -8.50 3.15 -0.53
C GLN A 19 -9.56 2.13 -0.14
N GLN A 20 -10.62 2.63 0.48
CA GLN A 20 -11.82 1.85 0.80
C GLN A 20 -12.93 2.16 -0.19
N ALA A 21 -13.77 1.18 -0.52
CA ALA A 21 -14.87 1.31 -1.45
C ALA A 21 -16.13 0.62 -0.93
N THR A 22 -17.29 0.98 -1.50
CA THR A 22 -18.59 0.41 -1.12
C THR A 22 -18.93 -0.87 -1.88
N ASP A 23 -18.20 -1.18 -2.94
CA ASP A 23 -18.38 -2.40 -3.73
C ASP A 23 -17.06 -2.92 -4.31
N SER A 24 -17.11 -4.12 -4.89
CA SER A 24 -15.96 -4.79 -5.52
C SER A 24 -15.48 -4.13 -6.81
N SER A 25 -16.26 -3.22 -7.40
CA SER A 25 -15.84 -2.42 -8.56
C SER A 25 -15.10 -1.14 -8.17
N GLY A 26 -15.02 -0.82 -6.87
CA GLY A 26 -14.33 0.36 -6.38
C GLY A 26 -15.18 1.64 -6.44
N THR A 27 -16.51 1.52 -6.49
CA THR A 27 -17.41 2.68 -6.45
C THR A 27 -17.25 3.44 -5.14
N GLY A 28 -17.33 4.77 -5.22
CA GLY A 28 -17.23 5.65 -4.05
C GLY A 28 -15.86 5.62 -3.36
N ALA A 29 -14.81 5.12 -4.03
CA ALA A 29 -13.51 4.92 -3.41
C ALA A 29 -12.96 6.18 -2.74
N LYS A 30 -12.56 6.06 -1.47
CA LYS A 30 -11.91 7.12 -0.70
C LYS A 30 -10.63 6.63 -0.04
N ASP A 31 -9.69 7.54 0.16
CA ASP A 31 -8.42 7.24 0.83
C ASP A 31 -8.66 6.82 2.28
N ILE A 32 -7.90 5.83 2.75
CA ILE A 32 -7.85 5.48 4.16
C ILE A 32 -6.77 6.35 4.81
N THR A 33 -7.14 7.12 5.84
CA THR A 33 -6.22 8.05 6.51
C THR A 33 -5.00 7.30 7.06
N GLY A 34 -3.80 7.81 6.76
CA GLY A 34 -2.54 7.21 7.20
C GLY A 34 -2.10 5.97 6.41
N ALA A 35 -2.89 5.49 5.44
CA ALA A 35 -2.60 4.30 4.66
C ALA A 35 -1.90 4.62 3.33
N ALA A 36 -0.86 5.44 3.37
CA ALA A 36 -0.05 5.82 2.21
C ALA A 36 1.43 5.67 2.52
N ILE A 37 2.22 5.22 1.55
CA ILE A 37 3.69 5.15 1.67
C ILE A 37 4.31 6.53 1.57
N THR A 38 5.54 6.67 2.07
CA THR A 38 6.41 7.75 1.63
C THR A 38 6.75 7.55 0.15
N GLN A 39 6.70 8.63 -0.64
CA GLN A 39 6.99 8.57 -2.08
C GLN A 39 8.35 7.91 -2.35
N ILE A 40 8.36 6.90 -3.23
CA ILE A 40 9.60 6.35 -3.76
C ILE A 40 10.07 7.29 -4.87
N ALA A 41 11.26 7.87 -4.72
CA ALA A 41 11.84 8.77 -5.72
C ALA A 41 12.26 8.01 -7.00
N GLY A 42 12.47 8.73 -8.10
CA GLY A 42 12.94 8.16 -9.38
C GLY A 42 14.36 7.60 -9.40
N THR A 43 15.04 7.56 -8.26
CA THR A 43 16.31 6.82 -8.06
C THR A 43 16.12 5.65 -7.08
N GLY A 44 14.88 5.29 -6.79
CA GLY A 44 14.46 4.32 -5.79
C GLY A 44 14.37 2.90 -6.33
N ASP A 45 15.39 2.46 -7.05
CA ASP A 45 15.43 1.15 -7.66
C ASP A 45 15.41 0.02 -6.64
N ASN A 46 14.79 -1.11 -7.04
CA ASN A 46 14.82 -2.38 -6.30
C ASN A 46 14.33 -2.28 -4.86
N ARG A 47 13.30 -1.46 -4.62
CA ARG A 47 12.71 -1.26 -3.29
C ARG A 47 11.38 -1.97 -3.14
N PHE A 48 11.08 -2.39 -1.93
CA PHE A 48 9.72 -2.81 -1.57
C PHE A 48 9.24 -2.14 -0.30
N VAL A 49 7.95 -1.84 -0.28
CA VAL A 49 7.24 -1.16 0.81
C VAL A 49 5.98 -1.95 1.14
N SER A 50 5.48 -1.80 2.36
CA SER A 50 4.21 -2.43 2.74
C SER A 50 3.32 -1.52 3.56
N ILE A 51 2.02 -1.62 3.35
CA ILE A 51 0.96 -0.97 4.13
C ILE A 51 0.19 -2.05 4.88
N ASP A 52 0.32 -2.07 6.20
CA ASP A 52 -0.48 -2.89 7.11
C ASP A 52 -1.69 -2.11 7.57
N LEU A 53 -2.88 -2.60 7.25
CA LEU A 53 -4.16 -2.00 7.61
C LEU A 53 -4.94 -2.92 8.55
N ALA A 54 -5.25 -2.43 9.74
CA ALA A 54 -6.26 -3.05 10.60
C ALA A 54 -7.66 -2.83 10.01
N THR A 55 -8.49 -3.88 9.99
CA THR A 55 -9.84 -3.84 9.40
C THR A 55 -10.78 -2.89 10.13
N GLU A 56 -10.50 -2.58 11.39
CA GLU A 56 -11.26 -1.63 12.21
C GLU A 56 -11.08 -0.16 11.79
N ASN A 57 -10.08 0.14 10.96
CA ASN A 57 -9.89 1.46 10.35
C ASN A 57 -10.72 1.65 9.07
N LEU A 58 -11.51 0.64 8.69
CA LEU A 58 -12.50 0.77 7.62
C LEU A 58 -13.74 1.46 8.17
N ASP A 59 -14.35 2.29 7.33
CA ASP A 59 -15.59 2.98 7.64
C ASP A 59 -16.79 2.06 7.39
N LEU A 60 -16.80 0.94 8.13
CA LEU A 60 -17.82 -0.11 8.05
C LEU A 60 -19.22 0.45 8.38
N ALA A 61 -19.29 1.45 9.27
CA ALA A 61 -20.53 2.12 9.63
C ALA A 61 -21.20 2.83 8.43
N ASN A 62 -20.40 3.29 7.46
CA ASN A 62 -20.88 3.92 6.22
C ASN A 62 -20.83 2.97 5.01
N GLY A 63 -20.71 1.65 5.23
CA GLY A 63 -20.79 0.62 4.19
C GLY A 63 -19.54 0.44 3.34
N PHE A 64 -18.37 0.85 3.85
CA PHE A 64 -17.09 0.67 3.16
C PHE A 64 -16.43 -0.67 3.53
N ASP A 65 -16.85 -1.74 2.88
CA ASP A 65 -16.40 -3.10 3.19
C ASP A 65 -15.28 -3.63 2.26
N TYR A 66 -14.91 -2.85 1.22
CA TYR A 66 -13.93 -3.24 0.22
C TYR A 66 -12.68 -2.40 0.31
N VAL A 67 -11.52 -3.02 0.05
CA VAL A 67 -10.22 -2.32 0.01
C VAL A 67 -9.59 -2.52 -1.35
N ARG A 68 -9.03 -1.43 -1.90
CA ARG A 68 -8.24 -1.44 -3.12
C ARG A 68 -6.90 -0.75 -2.89
N LEU A 69 -5.89 -1.17 -3.63
CA LEU A 69 -4.58 -0.51 -3.68
C LEU A 69 -4.54 0.40 -4.91
N SER A 70 -4.21 1.67 -4.69
CA SER A 70 -3.95 2.64 -5.75
C SER A 70 -2.45 2.88 -5.85
N ILE A 71 -1.87 2.64 -7.02
CA ILE A 71 -0.47 2.93 -7.32
C ILE A 71 -0.45 4.03 -8.38
N THR A 72 0.33 5.07 -8.15
CA THR A 72 0.50 6.17 -9.09
C THR A 72 1.98 6.34 -9.36
N ALA A 73 2.36 6.30 -10.63
CA ALA A 73 3.69 6.68 -11.08
C ALA A 73 3.64 8.10 -11.65
N GLY A 74 4.72 8.87 -11.48
CA GLY A 74 4.89 10.13 -12.19
C GLY A 74 5.29 9.92 -13.65
N ASP A 75 5.55 11.00 -14.37
CA ASP A 75 5.97 10.94 -15.78
C ASP A 75 7.49 10.80 -15.92
N GLY A 76 7.95 9.55 -16.14
CA GLY A 76 9.34 9.21 -16.46
C GLY A 76 9.53 8.83 -17.93
N THR A 77 10.78 8.75 -18.38
CA THR A 77 11.09 8.33 -19.78
C THR A 77 10.93 6.83 -19.94
N THR A 78 11.35 6.06 -18.94
CA THR A 78 11.30 4.60 -18.87
C THR A 78 10.11 4.12 -18.04
N GLY A 79 9.69 4.92 -17.05
CA GLY A 79 8.54 4.66 -16.20
C GLY A 79 8.90 3.90 -14.92
N ALA A 80 7.96 3.11 -14.39
CA ALA A 80 8.14 2.32 -13.19
C ALA A 80 7.66 0.88 -13.39
N TYR A 81 8.53 -0.09 -13.10
CA TYR A 81 8.13 -1.49 -13.01
C TYR A 81 7.63 -1.77 -11.59
N ALA A 82 6.31 -1.78 -11.40
CA ALA A 82 5.69 -2.05 -10.11
C ALA A 82 4.94 -3.39 -10.10
N ALA A 83 5.07 -4.13 -9.01
CA ALA A 83 4.25 -5.30 -8.69
C ALA A 83 3.65 -5.12 -7.29
N ALA A 84 2.42 -5.57 -7.09
CA ALA A 84 1.79 -5.49 -5.78
C ALA A 84 0.91 -6.69 -5.46
N VAL A 85 0.85 -7.01 -4.17
CA VAL A 85 0.05 -8.12 -3.64
C VAL A 85 -0.65 -7.66 -2.37
N ILE A 86 -1.93 -8.00 -2.22
CA ILE A 86 -2.68 -7.85 -0.98
C ILE A 86 -2.88 -9.23 -0.37
N ILE A 87 -2.50 -9.38 0.89
CA ILE A 87 -2.58 -10.65 1.63
C ILE A 87 -3.35 -10.39 2.94
N GLN A 88 -4.20 -11.34 3.33
CA GLN A 88 -4.75 -11.32 4.69
C GLN A 88 -3.64 -11.62 5.69
N ASN A 89 -3.67 -10.96 6.86
CA ASN A 89 -2.56 -10.92 7.81
C ASN A 89 -1.91 -12.30 8.01
N ALA A 90 -0.61 -12.41 7.72
CA ALA A 90 0.16 -13.62 8.00
C ALA A 90 0.32 -13.77 9.53
N ARG A 91 0.13 -14.98 10.06
CA ARG A 91 0.25 -15.28 11.50
C ARG A 91 1.68 -15.05 12.05
N HIS A 92 2.69 -15.04 11.17
CA HIS A 92 4.08 -14.85 11.54
C HIS A 92 4.74 -13.87 10.56
N MET A 93 5.41 -12.84 11.10
CA MET A 93 6.22 -11.92 10.32
C MET A 93 7.66 -12.46 10.20
N PRO A 94 8.35 -12.26 9.07
CA PRO A 94 9.74 -12.71 8.94
C PRO A 94 10.63 -12.01 9.98
N PRO A 95 11.54 -12.74 10.65
CA PRO A 95 12.32 -12.23 11.79
C PRO A 95 13.39 -11.21 11.41
N THR A 96 13.66 -11.01 10.11
CA THR A 96 14.64 -10.03 9.61
C THR A 96 14.19 -9.52 8.25
N GLN A 97 14.07 -8.20 8.14
CA GLN A 97 13.73 -7.55 6.88
C GLN A 97 14.99 -7.35 6.03
N PRO A 98 15.01 -7.79 4.77
CA PRO A 98 16.15 -7.60 3.89
C PRO A 98 16.33 -6.11 3.57
N ALA A 99 17.56 -5.70 3.24
CA ALA A 99 17.93 -4.29 3.01
C ALA A 99 17.13 -3.58 1.88
N ALA A 100 16.49 -4.35 0.99
CA ALA A 100 15.58 -3.81 -0.03
C ALA A 100 14.24 -3.33 0.55
N TYR A 101 13.94 -3.62 1.82
CA TYR A 101 12.74 -3.14 2.48
C TYR A 101 12.90 -1.68 2.84
N ALA A 102 12.13 -0.84 2.17
CA ALA A 102 12.24 0.60 2.33
C ALA A 102 11.40 1.13 3.49
N GLU A 103 10.17 0.60 3.65
CA GLU A 103 9.24 1.15 4.63
C GLU A 103 8.12 0.17 5.00
N LYS A 104 7.73 0.23 6.27
CA LYS A 104 6.47 -0.29 6.79
C LYS A 104 5.56 0.84 7.23
N VAL A 105 4.41 0.99 6.57
CA VAL A 105 3.31 1.83 7.07
C VAL A 105 2.37 0.95 7.87
N VAL A 106 2.09 1.30 9.13
CA VAL A 106 1.15 0.57 9.98
C VAL A 106 0.00 1.48 10.36
N VAL A 107 -1.20 1.15 9.89
CA VAL A 107 -2.45 1.74 10.32
C VAL A 107 -3.09 0.77 11.32
N ALA A 108 -2.58 0.81 12.55
CA ALA A 108 -3.16 0.10 13.68
C ALA A 108 -4.51 0.74 14.00
N GLY A 109 -5.50 -0.04 14.42
CA GLY A 109 -6.66 0.58 15.05
C GLY A 109 -6.46 0.75 16.53
N GLY A 110 -7.37 1.51 17.12
CA GLY A 110 -7.35 1.82 18.54
C GLY A 110 -7.44 0.53 19.34
N GLY A 111 -6.36 0.19 20.04
CA GLY A 111 -6.34 -0.96 20.93
C GLY A 111 -7.44 -0.88 21.98
N TYR A 112 -8.07 -2.01 22.23
CA TYR A 112 -8.63 -2.31 23.55
C TYR A 112 -7.50 -2.81 24.47
#